data_AF-A0A1F9N9Q2-F1
#
_entry.id   AF-A0A1F9N9Q2-F1
#
_cell.length_a   1.000
_cell.length_b   1.000
_cell.length_c   1.000
_cell.angle_alpha   90.00
_cell.angle_beta   90.00
_cell.angle_gamma   90.00
#
_symmetry.space_group_name_H-M   'P 1'
#
loop_
_entity.id
_entity.type
_entity.pdbx_description
1 polymer ?
#
loop_
_entity_poly.entity_id
_entity_poly.type
_entity_poly.pdbx_seq_one_letter_code
_entity_poly.pdbx_strand_id
1 'polypeptide(L)'
;MRWKNLVMLVLLPFTAVTVRAIDVAAAPAAAATTERPATPDLSVLDAYGEWIQVEPYGRVWRPTAVTADWRPYTLGTWVNGPHGWTWHSELSWGAITFHYGRWTRDRMERWFWVPGETWSPATVAWRFGGGFIGWAPLPPESELADQDNAILESAWIFVFASEFQDVRLTVAALPSTMTATAFARTSPPLSPQAALGP
;
A
#
# COMPACT_ATOMS: atom_id res chain seq x y z
N MET A 1 -34.05 -25.58 43.20
CA MET A 1 -34.75 -25.05 42.02
C MET A 1 -33.87 -23.97 41.39
N ARG A 2 -33.29 -24.22 40.21
CA ARG A 2 -32.38 -23.29 39.51
C ARG A 2 -32.99 -22.91 38.16
N TRP A 3 -33.07 -21.61 37.92
CA TRP A 3 -33.49 -21.00 36.66
C TRP A 3 -32.47 -21.33 35.55
N LYS A 4 -32.95 -21.75 34.37
CA LYS A 4 -32.13 -21.91 33.17
C LYS A 4 -32.54 -20.84 32.17
N ASN A 5 -31.69 -19.85 32.00
CA ASN A 5 -31.80 -18.83 30.95
C ASN A 5 -31.63 -19.52 29.59
N LEU A 6 -32.62 -19.39 28.70
CA LEU A 6 -32.53 -19.82 27.31
C LEU A 6 -32.04 -18.62 26.48
N VAL A 7 -30.80 -18.66 26.00
CA VAL A 7 -30.31 -17.72 24.99
C VAL A 7 -30.76 -18.24 23.63
N MET A 8 -31.63 -17.49 22.96
CA MET A 8 -32.07 -17.78 21.59
C MET A 8 -30.96 -17.32 20.63
N LEU A 9 -30.20 -18.28 20.09
CA LEU A 9 -29.18 -18.02 19.08
C LEU A 9 -29.88 -17.77 17.73
N VAL A 10 -29.93 -16.52 17.29
CA VAL A 10 -30.40 -16.17 15.94
C VAL A 10 -29.21 -16.34 14.98
N LEU A 11 -29.21 -17.41 14.20
CA LEU A 11 -28.29 -17.61 13.08
C LEU A 11 -28.78 -16.77 11.90
N LEU A 12 -28.16 -15.62 11.66
CA LEU A 12 -28.34 -14.89 10.40
C LEU A 12 -27.58 -15.61 9.27
N PRO A 13 -28.16 -15.78 8.08
CA PRO A 13 -27.46 -16.39 6.96
C PRO A 13 -26.30 -15.48 6.53
N PHE A 14 -25.08 -16.03 6.55
CA PHE A 14 -23.92 -15.43 5.90
C PHE A 14 -24.21 -15.38 4.38
N THR A 15 -24.61 -14.23 3.85
CA THR A 15 -24.62 -14.01 2.41
C THR A 15 -23.17 -14.05 1.94
N ALA A 16 -22.84 -15.02 1.09
CA ALA A 16 -21.55 -15.09 0.43
C ALA A 16 -21.33 -13.83 -0.39
N VAL A 17 -20.40 -12.98 0.03
CA VAL A 17 -19.88 -11.89 -0.79
C VAL A 17 -19.03 -12.54 -1.87
N THR A 18 -19.50 -12.55 -3.12
CA THR A 18 -18.69 -12.99 -4.24
C THR A 18 -17.61 -11.95 -4.50
N VAL A 19 -16.37 -12.27 -4.15
CA VAL A 19 -15.20 -11.52 -4.61
C VAL A 19 -15.08 -11.73 -6.11
N ARG A 20 -15.24 -10.67 -6.91
CA ARG A 20 -14.92 -10.74 -8.34
C ARG A 20 -13.41 -10.77 -8.51
N ALA A 21 -12.93 -11.68 -9.35
CA ALA A 21 -11.53 -11.71 -9.74
C ALA A 21 -11.17 -10.36 -10.39
N ILE A 22 -10.11 -9.73 -9.89
CA ILE A 22 -9.46 -8.62 -10.57
C ILE A 22 -8.83 -9.20 -11.84
N ASP A 23 -9.10 -8.62 -13.01
CA ASP A 23 -8.41 -9.00 -14.25
C ASP A 23 -6.93 -8.61 -14.13
N VAL A 24 -6.10 -9.54 -13.66
CA VAL A 24 -4.65 -9.41 -13.58
C VAL A 24 -4.08 -9.65 -14.97
N ALA A 25 -3.99 -8.60 -15.78
CA ALA A 25 -3.11 -8.61 -16.94
C ALA A 25 -1.67 -8.51 -16.44
N ALA A 26 -0.90 -9.59 -16.62
CA ALA A 26 0.49 -9.67 -16.19
C ALA A 26 1.30 -8.49 -16.77
N ALA A 27 1.78 -7.62 -15.88
CA ALA A 27 2.78 -6.63 -16.25
C ALA A 27 4.06 -7.36 -16.70
N PRO A 28 4.72 -6.92 -17.78
CA PRO A 28 5.99 -7.50 -18.18
C PRO A 28 6.98 -7.34 -17.02
N ALA A 29 7.65 -8.43 -16.65
CA ALA A 29 8.73 -8.43 -15.68
C ALA A 29 9.83 -7.47 -16.17
N ALA A 30 9.85 -6.25 -15.63
CA ALA A 30 10.85 -5.27 -15.99
C ALA A 30 12.18 -5.72 -15.38
N ALA A 31 13.09 -6.22 -16.22
CA ALA A 31 14.46 -6.52 -15.86
C ALA A 31 15.13 -5.26 -15.28
N ALA A 32 15.78 -5.40 -14.13
CA ALA A 32 16.51 -4.33 -13.46
C ALA A 32 17.61 -3.79 -14.41
N THR A 33 17.34 -2.63 -15.00
CA THR A 33 18.27 -1.92 -15.88
C THR A 33 19.00 -0.88 -15.03
N THR A 34 20.32 -0.79 -15.17
CA THR A 34 21.20 0.10 -14.37
C THR A 34 21.03 1.59 -14.73
N GLU A 35 20.25 1.91 -15.76
CA GLU A 35 19.90 3.28 -16.16
C GLU A 35 18.58 3.72 -15.52
N ARG A 36 18.51 5.00 -15.10
CA ARG A 36 17.28 5.60 -14.58
C ARG A 36 16.17 5.44 -15.63
N PRO A 37 15.01 4.85 -15.30
CA PRO A 37 13.99 4.58 -16.31
C PRO A 37 13.47 5.89 -16.91
N ALA A 38 13.15 5.85 -18.20
CA ALA A 38 12.62 6.99 -18.94
C ALA A 38 11.34 7.54 -18.29
N THR A 39 11.05 8.83 -18.51
CA THR A 39 9.80 9.44 -18.05
C THR A 39 8.60 8.65 -18.59
N PRO A 40 7.64 8.23 -17.73
CA PRO A 40 6.53 7.42 -18.15
C PRO A 40 5.52 8.22 -18.97
N ASP A 41 4.91 7.59 -19.96
CA ASP A 41 3.70 8.11 -20.61
C ASP A 41 2.50 7.93 -19.68
N LEU A 42 1.97 9.03 -19.16
CA LEU A 42 0.86 9.01 -18.21
C LEU A 42 -0.50 8.68 -18.87
N SER A 43 -0.61 8.77 -20.20
CA SER A 43 -1.87 8.48 -20.90
C SER A 43 -2.31 7.02 -20.76
N VAL A 44 -1.36 6.11 -20.49
CA VAL A 44 -1.69 4.69 -20.23
C VAL A 44 -2.57 4.50 -18.99
N LEU A 45 -2.60 5.47 -18.07
CA LEU A 45 -3.42 5.43 -16.86
C LEU A 45 -4.91 5.68 -17.14
N ASP A 46 -5.25 6.27 -18.29
CA ASP A 46 -6.64 6.56 -18.69
C ASP A 46 -7.48 5.27 -18.83
N ALA A 47 -6.84 4.13 -19.10
CA ALA A 47 -7.51 2.84 -19.22
C ALA A 47 -7.87 2.19 -17.87
N TYR A 48 -7.28 2.65 -16.75
CA TYR A 48 -7.36 1.96 -15.46
C TYR A 48 -7.94 2.81 -14.33
N GLY A 49 -8.26 4.07 -14.62
CA GLY A 49 -8.70 5.01 -13.62
C GLY A 49 -9.17 6.32 -14.22
N GLU A 50 -9.28 7.33 -13.38
CA GLU A 50 -9.77 8.64 -13.76
C GLU A 50 -8.86 9.75 -13.23
N TRP A 51 -8.73 10.81 -14.00
CA TRP A 51 -8.06 12.02 -13.57
C TRP A 51 -9.07 13.00 -13.00
N ILE A 52 -8.81 13.49 -11.79
CA ILE A 52 -9.66 14.45 -11.08
C ILE A 52 -8.82 15.62 -10.56
N GLN A 53 -9.47 16.76 -10.33
CA GLN A 53 -8.86 17.90 -9.66
C GLN A 53 -9.11 17.81 -8.16
N VAL A 54 -8.05 17.78 -7.36
CA VAL A 54 -8.14 17.75 -5.90
C VAL A 54 -7.19 18.81 -5.36
N GLU A 55 -7.74 19.85 -4.74
CA GLU A 55 -6.94 20.84 -4.03
C GLU A 55 -6.39 20.27 -2.71
N PRO A 56 -5.13 20.57 -2.33
CA PRO A 56 -4.19 21.48 -2.99
C PRO A 56 -3.28 20.81 -4.06
N TYR A 57 -3.53 19.56 -4.43
CA TYR A 57 -2.62 18.74 -5.26
C TYR A 57 -2.77 18.97 -6.78
N GLY A 58 -3.85 19.61 -7.22
CA GLY A 58 -4.17 19.77 -8.63
C GLY A 58 -4.65 18.47 -9.28
N ARG A 59 -4.09 18.13 -10.44
CA ARG A 59 -4.53 16.97 -11.24
C ARG A 59 -3.95 15.67 -10.67
N VAL A 60 -4.83 14.84 -10.10
CA VAL A 60 -4.47 13.55 -9.50
C VAL A 60 -5.18 12.40 -10.22
N TRP A 61 -4.66 11.18 -10.06
CA TRP A 61 -5.25 9.98 -10.65
C TRP A 61 -5.84 9.06 -9.59
N ARG A 62 -7.02 8.49 -9.86
CA ARG A 62 -7.70 7.52 -8.97
C ARG A 62 -7.95 6.21 -9.73
N PRO A 63 -7.54 5.04 -9.21
CA PRO A 63 -7.89 3.76 -9.81
C PRO A 63 -9.39 3.48 -9.68
N THR A 64 -10.00 2.92 -10.73
CA THR A 64 -11.43 2.59 -10.74
C THR A 64 -11.70 1.08 -10.67
N ALA A 65 -10.71 0.25 -11.00
CA ALA A 65 -10.81 -1.21 -11.02
C ALA A 65 -10.07 -1.88 -9.84
N VAL A 66 -10.33 -1.40 -8.62
CA VAL A 66 -9.79 -1.97 -7.36
C VAL A 66 -10.92 -2.21 -6.36
N THR A 67 -10.71 -3.11 -5.39
CA THR A 67 -11.69 -3.37 -4.34
C THR A 67 -11.82 -2.19 -3.37
N ALA A 68 -12.93 -2.11 -2.63
CA ALA A 68 -13.18 -0.99 -1.71
C ALA A 68 -12.16 -0.94 -0.54
N ASP A 69 -11.58 -2.08 -0.18
CA ASP A 69 -10.56 -2.23 0.85
C ASP A 69 -9.13 -2.17 0.29
N TRP A 70 -8.97 -1.98 -1.02
CA TRP A 70 -7.67 -1.87 -1.66
C TRP A 70 -6.88 -0.66 -1.14
N ARG A 71 -5.58 -0.87 -0.97
CA ARG A 71 -4.64 0.17 -0.53
C ARG A 71 -3.35 0.08 -1.34
N PRO A 72 -2.63 1.19 -1.58
CA PRO A 72 -1.31 1.18 -2.20
C PRO A 72 -0.36 0.23 -1.48
N TYR A 73 0.53 -0.44 -2.22
CA TYR A 73 1.51 -1.39 -1.69
C TYR A 73 0.91 -2.63 -0.99
N THR A 74 -0.24 -3.13 -1.48
CA THR A 74 -0.87 -4.40 -0.99
C THR A 74 -0.91 -5.52 -2.02
N LEU A 75 -0.93 -5.21 -3.32
CA LEU A 75 -0.98 -6.17 -4.43
C LEU A 75 0.37 -6.25 -5.15
N GLY A 76 1.27 -7.06 -4.63
CA GLY A 76 2.66 -7.13 -5.10
C GLY A 76 3.61 -7.76 -4.09
N THR A 77 4.90 -7.58 -4.33
CA THR A 77 5.98 -8.06 -3.48
C THR A 77 7.10 -7.03 -3.36
N TRP A 78 7.82 -7.04 -2.24
CA TRP A 78 9.08 -6.31 -2.10
C TRP A 78 10.22 -7.13 -2.72
N VAL A 79 11.02 -6.50 -3.58
CA VAL A 79 12.20 -7.11 -4.20
C VAL A 79 13.43 -6.32 -3.80
N ASN A 80 14.45 -6.99 -3.31
CA ASN A 80 15.75 -6.36 -3.05
C ASN A 80 16.56 -6.32 -4.34
N GLY A 81 17.06 -5.14 -4.71
CA GLY A 81 17.81 -4.94 -5.93
C GLY A 81 18.82 -3.80 -5.83
N PRO A 82 19.39 -3.36 -6.96
CA PRO A 82 20.44 -2.33 -7.00
C PRO A 82 20.02 -0.97 -6.41
N HIS A 83 18.72 -0.70 -6.35
CA HIS A 83 18.14 0.54 -5.80
C HIS A 83 17.55 0.33 -4.39
N GLY A 84 17.87 -0.79 -3.73
CA GLY A 84 17.28 -1.21 -2.47
C GLY A 84 15.91 -1.86 -2.66
N TRP A 85 15.10 -1.86 -1.59
CA TRP A 85 13.77 -2.49 -1.60
C TRP A 85 12.83 -1.75 -2.52
N THR A 86 12.50 -2.43 -3.61
CA THR A 86 11.66 -1.94 -4.70
C THR A 86 10.33 -2.64 -4.64
N TRP A 87 9.23 -1.88 -4.76
CA TRP A 87 7.91 -2.48 -4.84
C TRP A 87 7.69 -3.05 -6.24
N HIS A 88 7.41 -4.34 -6.34
CA HIS A 88 7.02 -5.00 -7.58
C HIS A 88 5.52 -5.27 -7.57
N SER A 89 4.77 -4.43 -8.28
CA SER A 89 3.31 -4.44 -8.33
C SER A 89 2.75 -5.52 -9.26
N GLU A 90 1.65 -6.18 -8.85
CA GLU A 90 0.85 -7.03 -9.74
C GLU A 90 -0.16 -6.23 -10.60
N LEU A 91 -0.36 -4.94 -10.29
CA LEU A 91 -1.24 -4.04 -11.04
C LEU A 91 -0.55 -3.52 -12.29
N SER A 92 -1.24 -3.56 -13.43
CA SER A 92 -0.70 -3.20 -14.76
C SER A 92 -0.25 -1.73 -14.87
N TRP A 93 -0.79 -0.84 -14.04
CA TRP A 93 -0.43 0.58 -13.93
C TRP A 93 0.65 0.87 -12.87
N GLY A 94 1.05 -0.16 -12.11
CA GLY A 94 1.90 -0.01 -10.93
C GLY A 94 3.32 0.47 -11.23
N ALA A 95 3.87 0.13 -12.41
CA ALA A 95 5.19 0.59 -12.84
C ALA A 95 5.31 2.13 -12.88
N ILE A 96 4.19 2.83 -13.03
CA ILE A 96 4.14 4.29 -13.01
C ILE A 96 3.81 4.77 -11.59
N THR A 97 2.66 4.38 -11.06
CA THR A 97 2.10 5.02 -9.86
C THR A 97 2.83 4.66 -8.56
N PHE A 98 3.56 3.55 -8.50
CA PHE A 98 4.35 3.21 -7.32
C PHE A 98 5.77 3.77 -7.34
N HIS A 99 6.20 4.33 -8.47
CA HIS A 99 7.57 4.77 -8.68
C HIS A 99 7.72 6.25 -9.08
N TYR A 100 6.69 6.89 -9.65
CA TYR A 100 6.73 8.27 -10.17
C TYR A 100 5.72 9.20 -9.50
N GLY A 101 5.67 9.24 -8.17
CA GLY A 101 4.73 10.10 -7.47
C GLY A 101 4.45 9.58 -6.07
N ARG A 102 3.35 10.03 -5.47
CA ARG A 102 3.01 9.73 -4.08
C ARG A 102 1.53 9.42 -3.93
N TRP A 103 1.21 8.50 -3.04
CA TRP A 103 -0.16 8.17 -2.71
C TRP A 103 -0.63 8.93 -1.49
N THR A 104 -1.82 9.51 -1.56
CA THR A 104 -2.54 10.09 -0.42
C THR A 104 -4.02 9.76 -0.56
N ARG A 105 -4.85 10.29 0.32
CA ARG A 105 -6.27 9.93 0.39
C ARG A 105 -7.13 11.10 0.78
N ASP A 106 -8.39 11.06 0.36
CA ASP A 106 -9.36 12.08 0.71
C ASP A 106 -9.94 11.85 2.12
N ARG A 107 -10.81 12.75 2.56
CA ARG A 107 -11.49 12.66 3.87
C ARG A 107 -12.39 11.43 4.01
N MET A 108 -12.70 10.73 2.91
CA MET A 108 -13.46 9.49 2.89
C MET A 108 -12.53 8.27 2.79
N GLU A 109 -11.24 8.43 3.07
CA GLU A 109 -10.23 7.37 3.05
C GLU A 109 -9.98 6.75 1.66
N ARG A 110 -10.39 7.44 0.58
CA ARG A 110 -10.18 6.95 -0.80
C ARG A 110 -8.81 7.36 -1.32
N TRP A 111 -8.04 6.40 -1.78
CA TRP A 111 -6.70 6.63 -2.32
C TRP A 111 -6.72 7.31 -3.68
N PHE A 112 -5.82 8.27 -3.84
CA PHE A 112 -5.47 8.85 -5.13
C PHE A 112 -3.96 9.10 -5.19
N TRP A 113 -3.45 9.12 -6.41
CA TRP A 113 -2.04 9.29 -6.70
C TRP A 113 -1.77 10.69 -7.23
N VAL A 114 -0.82 11.36 -6.58
CA VAL A 114 -0.27 12.65 -7.00
C VAL A 114 0.96 12.39 -7.87
N PRO A 115 0.95 12.80 -9.15
CA PRO A 115 2.07 12.59 -10.05
C PRO A 115 3.37 13.24 -9.56
N GLY A 116 4.49 12.61 -9.87
CA GLY A 116 5.83 13.15 -9.70
C GLY A 116 6.73 12.76 -10.87
N GLU A 117 7.85 13.45 -11.02
CA GLU A 117 8.74 13.27 -12.17
C GLU A 117 9.95 12.39 -11.87
N THR A 118 10.20 12.14 -10.58
CA THR A 118 11.38 11.39 -10.13
C THR A 118 11.03 9.96 -9.78
N TRP A 119 11.73 9.03 -10.43
CA TRP A 119 11.64 7.61 -10.14
C TRP A 119 12.22 7.32 -8.74
N SER A 120 11.53 6.48 -7.98
CA SER A 120 12.00 5.89 -6.72
C SER A 120 11.68 4.39 -6.69
N PRO A 121 12.49 3.53 -6.02
CA PRO A 121 12.15 2.12 -5.82
C PRO A 121 10.80 1.92 -5.11
N ALA A 122 10.44 2.85 -4.22
CA ALA A 122 9.11 3.08 -3.67
C ALA A 122 9.12 4.43 -2.92
N THR A 123 7.96 5.02 -2.66
CA THR A 123 7.83 6.22 -1.80
C THR A 123 7.06 5.85 -0.54
N VAL A 124 7.72 5.15 0.39
CA VAL A 124 7.13 4.64 1.63
C VAL A 124 7.96 5.01 2.85
N ALA A 125 7.29 5.11 4.00
CA ALA A 125 7.92 5.08 5.31
C ALA A 125 8.03 3.62 5.77
N TRP A 126 9.06 3.32 6.56
CA TRP A 126 9.31 2.00 7.11
C TRP A 126 9.23 2.00 8.63
N ARG A 127 8.84 0.85 9.20
CA ARG A 127 8.86 0.56 10.64
C ARG A 127 9.30 -0.87 10.90
N PHE A 128 10.06 -1.08 11.98
CA PHE A 128 10.63 -2.38 12.36
C PHE A 128 10.52 -2.59 13.87
N GLY A 129 10.40 -3.85 14.30
CA GLY A 129 10.43 -4.21 15.72
C GLY A 129 9.33 -5.20 16.11
N GLY A 130 9.49 -5.82 17.28
CA GLY A 130 8.48 -6.73 17.82
C GLY A 130 8.16 -7.98 16.99
N GLY A 131 9.02 -8.34 16.03
CA GLY A 131 8.78 -9.42 15.05
C GLY A 131 7.98 -8.98 13.82
N PHE A 132 7.75 -7.68 13.63
CA PHE A 132 7.00 -7.12 12.52
C PHE A 132 7.89 -6.24 11.63
N ILE A 133 7.54 -6.22 10.35
CA ILE A 133 7.99 -5.23 9.38
C ILE A 133 6.73 -4.50 8.90
N GLY A 134 6.79 -3.18 8.83
CA GLY A 134 5.69 -2.38 8.33
C GLY A 134 6.12 -1.27 7.40
N TRP A 135 5.22 -0.93 6.49
CA TRP A 135 5.38 0.18 5.58
C TRP A 135 4.07 0.96 5.43
N ALA A 136 4.20 2.21 5.02
CA ALA A 136 3.06 3.06 4.67
C ALA A 136 3.47 4.01 3.53
N PRO A 137 2.57 4.35 2.60
CA PRO A 137 2.85 5.37 1.60
C PRO A 137 3.28 6.69 2.27
N LEU A 138 4.32 7.33 1.75
CA LEU A 138 4.62 8.71 2.10
C LEU A 138 3.64 9.63 1.37
N PRO A 139 2.96 10.54 2.08
CA PRO A 139 2.13 11.54 1.41
C PRO A 139 2.99 12.49 0.57
N PRO A 140 2.37 13.27 -0.32
CA PRO A 140 2.97 14.42 -1.00
C PRO A 140 3.86 15.27 -0.09
N GLU A 141 4.94 15.82 -0.65
CA GLU A 141 5.95 16.56 0.14
C GLU A 141 5.38 17.78 0.86
N SER A 142 4.34 18.39 0.30
CA SER A 142 3.58 19.47 0.93
C SER A 142 2.95 19.07 2.28
N GLU A 143 2.65 17.79 2.49
CA GLU A 143 2.07 17.25 3.73
C GLU A 143 3.14 16.78 4.73
N LEU A 144 4.33 16.41 4.26
CA LEU A 144 5.43 15.94 5.13
C LEU A 144 5.97 17.04 6.05
N ALA A 145 5.69 18.32 5.75
CA ALA A 145 6.06 19.44 6.60
C ALA A 145 5.26 19.52 7.91
N ASP A 146 4.09 18.86 8.00
CA ASP A 146 3.28 18.76 9.22
C ASP A 146 3.69 17.51 10.03
N GLN A 147 4.73 17.68 10.86
CA GLN A 147 5.55 16.59 11.41
C GLN A 147 4.89 15.67 12.46
N ASP A 148 3.67 15.95 12.94
CA ASP A 148 3.14 15.21 14.09
C ASP A 148 2.31 13.97 13.72
N ASN A 149 1.75 13.85 12.50
CA ASN A 149 0.89 12.72 12.10
C ASN A 149 0.74 12.54 10.57
N ALA A 150 1.73 12.89 9.76
CA ALA A 150 1.61 12.90 8.29
C ALA A 150 1.13 11.56 7.69
N ILE A 151 1.34 10.44 8.39
CA ILE A 151 0.86 9.12 7.98
C ILE A 151 -0.08 8.58 9.06
N LEU A 152 -1.40 8.61 8.82
CA LEU A 152 -2.34 8.05 9.80
C LEU A 152 -2.06 6.56 10.00
N GLU A 153 -2.30 6.05 11.20
CA GLU A 153 -2.08 4.66 11.57
C GLU A 153 -2.76 3.67 10.60
N SER A 154 -3.94 4.04 10.11
CA SER A 154 -4.70 3.28 9.11
C SER A 154 -4.03 3.16 7.74
N ALA A 155 -2.96 3.91 7.45
CA ALA A 155 -2.15 3.79 6.23
C ALA A 155 -1.02 2.76 6.36
N TRP A 156 -0.73 2.28 7.57
CA TRP A 156 0.28 1.26 7.79
C TRP A 156 -0.20 -0.15 7.42
N ILE A 157 0.71 -0.89 6.79
CA ILE A 157 0.60 -2.30 6.45
C ILE A 157 1.71 -2.98 7.24
N PHE A 158 1.39 -4.09 7.90
CA PHE A 158 2.34 -4.87 8.66
C PHE A 158 2.27 -6.34 8.25
N VAL A 159 3.42 -6.99 8.31
CA VAL A 159 3.58 -8.44 8.15
C VAL A 159 4.48 -8.95 9.27
N PHE A 160 4.45 -10.26 9.53
CA PHE A 160 5.51 -10.87 10.32
C PHE A 160 6.83 -10.76 9.55
N ALA A 161 7.92 -10.45 10.25
CA ALA A 161 9.24 -10.31 9.63
C ALA A 161 9.67 -11.58 8.88
N SER A 162 9.22 -12.75 9.33
CA SER A 162 9.45 -14.05 8.68
C SER A 162 8.73 -14.23 7.35
N GLU A 163 7.68 -13.44 7.08
CA GLU A 163 6.83 -13.53 5.88
C GLU A 163 7.13 -12.40 4.88
N PHE A 164 8.03 -11.47 5.22
CA PHE A 164 8.26 -10.25 4.44
C PHE A 164 8.75 -10.49 3.00
N GLN A 165 9.47 -11.58 2.75
CA GLN A 165 9.93 -11.97 1.42
C GLN A 165 9.07 -13.07 0.78
N ASP A 166 7.92 -13.40 1.37
CA ASP A 166 7.03 -14.42 0.79
C ASP A 166 6.37 -13.91 -0.50
N VAL A 167 6.08 -14.83 -1.41
CA VAL A 167 5.80 -14.58 -2.84
C VAL A 167 4.50 -13.79 -3.06
N ARG A 168 3.61 -13.69 -2.07
CA ARG A 168 2.34 -12.95 -2.15
C ARG A 168 1.96 -12.25 -0.84
N LEU A 169 2.44 -11.02 -0.66
CA LEU A 169 2.10 -10.18 0.49
C LEU A 169 0.61 -9.85 0.59
N THR A 170 -0.14 -10.01 -0.51
CA THR A 170 -1.60 -9.86 -0.59
C THR A 170 -2.37 -10.71 0.44
N VAL A 171 -1.77 -11.82 0.90
CA VAL A 171 -2.37 -12.75 1.89
C VAL A 171 -1.76 -12.57 3.29
N ALA A 172 -0.61 -11.91 3.41
CA ALA A 172 0.18 -11.82 4.63
C ALA A 172 -0.02 -10.52 5.43
N ALA A 173 -0.70 -9.51 4.85
CA ALA A 173 -1.02 -8.29 5.57
C ALA A 173 -1.85 -8.60 6.83
N LEU A 174 -1.37 -8.16 7.99
CA LEU A 174 -2.07 -8.35 9.24
C LEU A 174 -3.48 -7.74 9.17
N PRO A 175 -4.51 -8.41 9.72
CA PRO A 175 -5.84 -7.80 9.83
C PRO A 175 -5.75 -6.50 10.63
N SER A 176 -6.66 -5.55 10.34
CA SER A 176 -6.66 -4.21 10.95
C SER A 176 -6.66 -4.24 12.49
N THR A 177 -7.19 -5.30 13.09
CA THR A 177 -7.19 -5.53 14.54
C THR A 177 -5.79 -5.72 15.14
N MET A 178 -4.80 -6.12 14.34
CA MET A 178 -3.41 -6.29 14.77
C MET A 178 -2.50 -5.12 14.37
N THR A 179 -2.97 -4.24 13.47
CA THR A 179 -2.21 -3.05 13.03
C THR A 179 -1.78 -2.18 14.20
N ALA A 180 -2.66 -1.91 15.17
CA ALA A 180 -2.33 -1.09 16.34
C ALA A 180 -1.26 -1.72 17.24
N THR A 181 -1.32 -3.04 17.43
CA THR A 181 -0.31 -3.76 18.21
C THR A 181 1.04 -3.75 17.49
N ALA A 182 1.07 -3.98 16.18
CA ALA A 182 2.30 -3.93 15.40
C ALA A 182 2.88 -2.50 15.36
N PHE A 183 2.04 -1.48 15.19
CA PHE A 183 2.46 -0.08 15.21
C PHE A 183 3.10 0.32 16.53
N ALA A 184 2.49 -0.05 17.67
CA ALA A 184 3.02 0.23 19.01
C ALA A 184 4.33 -0.52 19.32
N ARG A 185 4.59 -1.65 18.65
CA ARG A 185 5.79 -2.50 18.87
C ARG A 185 6.90 -2.26 17.85
N THR A 186 6.70 -1.35 16.92
CA THR A 186 7.66 -1.01 15.88
C THR A 186 8.05 0.46 15.96
N SER A 187 9.21 0.80 15.44
CA SER A 187 9.70 2.18 15.33
C SER A 187 10.25 2.44 13.93
N PRO A 188 10.28 3.70 13.46
CA PRO A 188 11.01 4.06 12.25
C PRO A 188 12.48 3.63 12.34
N PRO A 189 13.14 3.34 11.20
CA PRO A 189 14.56 3.00 11.21
C PRO A 189 15.39 4.17 11.76
N LEU A 190 16.48 3.85 12.47
CA LEU A 190 17.39 4.84 13.06
C LEU A 190 18.12 5.69 12.01
N SER A 191 18.16 5.23 10.75
CA SER A 191 18.57 6.03 9.61
C SER A 191 17.79 5.64 8.33
N PRO A 192 17.56 6.56 7.38
CA PRO A 192 16.82 6.27 6.14
C PRO A 192 17.43 5.14 5.29
N GLN A 193 18.75 4.91 5.42
CA GLN A 193 19.50 3.87 4.71
C GLN A 193 19.57 2.54 5.47
N ALA A 194 19.27 2.51 6.77
CA ALA A 194 19.34 1.31 7.59
C ALA A 194 18.05 0.47 7.54
N ALA A 195 17.06 0.85 6.74
CA ALA A 195 15.77 0.19 6.74
C ALA A 195 15.93 -1.31 6.50
N LEU A 196 16.76 -1.74 5.55
CA LEU A 196 17.05 -3.15 5.34
C LEU A 196 18.36 -3.24 4.53
N GLY A 197 19.47 -3.58 5.19
CA GLY A 197 20.73 -3.92 4.52
C GLY A 197 20.61 -5.19 3.67
N PRO A 198 21.64 -5.56 2.89
CA PRO A 198 21.68 -6.86 2.21
C PRO A 198 21.54 -8.02 3.20
#